data_AF-A0A2N3ATM2-F1
#
_entry.id   AF-A0A2N3ATM2-F1
#
_cell.length_a   1.000
_cell.length_b   1.000
_cell.length_c   1.000
_cell.angle_alpha   90.00
_cell.angle_beta   90.00
_cell.angle_gamma   90.00
#
_symmetry.space_group_name_H-M   'P 1'
#
loop_
_entity.id
_entity.type
_entity.pdbx_description
1 polymer ?
#
loop_
_entity_poly.entity_id
_entity_poly.type
_entity_poly.pdbx_seq_one_letter_code
_entity_poly.pdbx_strand_id
1 'polypeptide(L)'
;TGRRLDHTLAALHALLRWRDKRVVLVGAEDVAFLAPCAWSATLEPGARVSFFPLAAVKGLASEGLRWSVAGLDFAPGARVGTSNAADAARVSARFDRPGMVALLERRFLVAALESLRTP
;
A
#
# COMPACT_ATOMS: atom_id res chain seq x y z
N THR A 1 14.97 -1.60 1.83
CA THR A 1 15.54 -2.26 3.00
C THR A 1 16.20 -3.55 2.52
N GLY A 2 17.19 -4.13 3.21
CA GLY A 2 17.82 -5.30 2.59
C GLY A 2 19.06 -5.92 3.24
N ARG A 3 19.28 -5.77 4.55
CA ARG A 3 20.33 -6.57 5.23
C ARG A 3 19.85 -7.29 6.48
N ARG A 4 18.87 -6.69 7.17
CA ARG A 4 18.36 -7.17 8.45
C ARG A 4 16.84 -7.21 8.40
N LEU A 5 16.27 -8.41 8.53
CA LEU A 5 14.83 -8.65 8.42
C LEU A 5 14.08 -7.98 9.58
N ASP A 6 14.61 -8.09 10.80
CA ASP A 6 14.11 -7.45 12.00
C ASP A 6 13.98 -5.93 11.85
N HIS A 7 14.93 -5.27 11.19
CA HIS A 7 14.82 -3.84 10.89
C HIS A 7 13.66 -3.53 9.91
N THR A 8 13.42 -4.41 8.94
CA THR A 8 12.30 -4.23 7.99
C THR A 8 10.96 -4.37 8.71
N LEU A 9 10.84 -5.37 9.58
CA LEU A 9 9.66 -5.57 10.43
C LEU A 9 9.42 -4.38 11.36
N ALA A 10 10.48 -3.85 11.99
CA ALA A 10 10.41 -2.67 12.84
C ALA A 10 9.95 -1.42 12.06
N ALA A 11 10.45 -1.24 10.83
CA ALA A 11 10.05 -0.12 9.98
C ALA A 11 8.57 -0.22 9.55
N LEU A 12 8.08 -1.42 9.18
CA LEU A 12 6.66 -1.63 8.88
C LEU A 12 5.77 -1.37 10.10
N HIS A 13 6.18 -1.84 11.28
CA HIS A 13 5.49 -1.53 12.54
C HIS A 13 5.40 -0.01 12.78
N ALA A 14 6.49 0.74 12.52
CA ALA A 14 6.51 2.18 12.72
C ALA A 14 5.48 2.92 11.84
N LEU A 15 5.20 2.44 10.62
CA LEU A 15 4.16 3.01 9.75
C LEU A 15 2.79 2.99 10.43
N LEU A 16 2.42 1.86 11.07
CA LEU A 16 1.14 1.74 11.76
C LEU A 16 1.12 2.52 13.09
N ARG A 17 2.23 2.45 13.85
CA ARG A 17 2.35 3.16 15.13
C ARG A 17 2.18 4.67 14.96
N TRP A 18 2.73 5.22 13.88
CA TRP A 18 2.67 6.64 13.55
C TRP A 18 1.72 6.93 12.39
N ARG A 19 0.56 6.28 12.36
CA ARG A 19 -0.45 6.39 11.27
C ARG A 19 -0.90 7.81 10.92
N ASP A 20 -0.76 8.76 11.84
CA ASP A 20 -1.11 10.17 11.62
C ASP A 20 0.02 10.96 10.93
N LYS A 21 1.15 10.31 10.63
CA LYS A 21 2.29 10.88 9.91
C LYS A 21 2.40 10.27 8.53
N ARG A 22 2.75 11.10 7.55
CA ARG A 22 3.06 10.65 6.19
C ARG A 22 4.50 10.17 6.15
N VAL A 23 4.68 8.85 6.14
CA VAL A 23 6.01 8.22 6.11
C VAL A 23 6.07 7.30 4.89
N VAL A 24 7.14 7.46 4.10
CA VAL A 24 7.47 6.57 3.00
C VAL A 24 8.82 5.92 3.29
N LEU A 25 8.82 4.59 3.38
CA LEU A 25 10.03 3.79 3.44
C LEU A 25 10.54 3.59 2.02
N VAL A 26 11.81 3.92 1.78
CA VAL A 26 12.45 3.74 0.47
C VAL A 26 13.41 2.57 0.53
N GLY A 27 13.13 1.54 -0.25
CA GLY A 27 13.98 0.37 -0.44
C GLY A 27 14.82 0.43 -1.71
N ALA A 28 15.51 -0.68 -2.00
CA ALA A 28 16.28 -0.80 -3.24
C ALA A 28 15.34 -0.92 -4.44
N GLU A 29 14.32 -1.77 -4.32
CA GLU A 29 13.35 -2.12 -5.37
C GLU A 29 11.94 -1.54 -5.14
N ASP A 30 11.56 -1.31 -3.89
CA ASP A 30 10.20 -0.92 -3.52
C ASP A 30 10.15 0.32 -2.63
N VAL A 31 9.03 1.02 -2.69
CA VAL A 31 8.61 1.99 -1.67
C VAL A 31 7.43 1.41 -0.90
N ALA A 32 7.37 1.66 0.41
CA ALA A 32 6.28 1.21 1.26
C ALA A 32 5.77 2.34 2.16
N PHE A 33 4.45 2.46 2.30
CA PHE A 33 3.82 3.49 3.10
C PHE A 33 2.46 3.00 3.62
N LEU A 34 1.97 3.62 4.70
CA LEU A 34 0.61 3.34 5.17
C LEU A 34 -0.39 3.97 4.19
N ALA A 35 -1.23 3.16 3.56
CA ALA A 35 -2.23 3.63 2.63
C ALA A 35 -3.32 4.43 3.38
N PRO A 36 -3.66 5.65 2.94
CA PRO A 36 -4.87 6.33 3.38
C PRO A 36 -6.12 5.48 3.11
N CYS A 37 -7.19 5.67 3.88
CA CYS A 37 -8.46 4.95 3.68
C CYS A 37 -9.07 5.18 2.29
N ALA A 38 -8.78 6.32 1.66
CA ALA A 38 -9.06 6.57 0.26
C ALA A 38 -7.73 6.86 -0.43
N TRP A 39 -7.17 5.87 -1.11
CA TRP A 39 -5.88 5.97 -1.77
C TRP A 39 -6.05 5.93 -3.28
N SER A 40 -5.26 6.73 -3.99
CA SER A 40 -5.14 6.63 -5.45
C SER A 40 -3.76 7.08 -5.92
N ALA A 41 -3.26 6.47 -6.99
CA ALA A 41 -2.04 6.88 -7.66
C ALA A 41 -2.17 6.70 -9.18
N THR A 42 -1.37 7.47 -9.91
CA THR A 42 -1.16 7.26 -11.35
C THR A 42 0.07 6.39 -11.54
N LEU A 43 -0.09 5.23 -12.18
CA LEU A 43 0.95 4.22 -12.38
C LEU A 43 0.92 3.74 -13.84
N GLU A 44 2.03 3.22 -14.36
CA GLU A 44 1.97 2.56 -15.67
C GLU A 44 1.17 1.25 -15.59
N PRO A 45 0.32 0.91 -16.58
CA PRO A 45 -0.29 -0.40 -16.66
C PRO A 45 0.77 -1.52 -16.61
N GLY A 46 0.49 -2.57 -15.85
CA GLY A 46 1.41 -3.65 -15.52
C GLY A 46 2.26 -3.40 -14.27
N ALA A 47 2.26 -2.17 -13.71
CA ALA A 47 2.99 -1.88 -12.47
C ALA A 47 2.50 -2.73 -11.30
N ARG A 48 3.43 -3.25 -10.51
CA ARG A 48 3.12 -3.99 -9.28
C ARG A 48 2.56 -3.04 -8.23
N VAL A 49 1.42 -3.43 -7.66
CA VAL A 49 0.79 -2.79 -6.50
C VAL A 49 0.56 -3.88 -5.47
N SER A 50 1.04 -3.73 -4.24
CA SER A 50 0.77 -4.71 -3.19
C SER A 50 0.11 -4.03 -1.99
N PHE A 51 -0.87 -4.71 -1.40
CA PHE A 51 -1.54 -4.29 -0.18
C PHE A 51 -1.31 -5.34 0.91
N PHE A 52 -0.59 -4.96 1.97
CA PHE A 52 -0.28 -5.83 3.10
C PHE A 52 -0.93 -5.30 4.40
N PRO A 53 -1.82 -6.08 5.04
CA PRO A 53 -2.47 -5.65 6.28
C PRO A 53 -1.52 -5.80 7.49
N LEU A 54 -1.40 -4.74 8.28
CA LEU A 54 -0.81 -4.77 9.64
C LEU A 54 -1.88 -4.83 10.73
N ALA A 55 -3.15 -4.66 10.36
CA ALA A 55 -4.33 -4.81 11.22
C ALA A 55 -5.49 -5.40 10.41
N ALA A 56 -6.60 -5.75 11.07
CA ALA A 56 -7.81 -6.14 10.36
C ALA A 56 -8.36 -4.93 9.57
N VAL A 57 -8.55 -5.09 8.26
CA VAL A 57 -8.99 -4.04 7.33
C VAL A 57 -9.92 -4.66 6.28
N LYS A 58 -11.05 -4.01 5.99
CA LYS A 58 -11.94 -4.40 4.89
C LYS A 58 -11.69 -3.52 3.67
N GLY A 59 -11.51 -4.14 2.50
CA GLY A 59 -11.51 -3.45 1.22
C GLY A 59 -12.93 -3.10 0.81
N LEU A 60 -13.18 -1.82 0.55
CA LEU A 60 -14.51 -1.30 0.22
C LEU A 60 -14.73 -1.19 -1.29
N ALA A 61 -13.71 -0.71 -2.01
CA ALA A 61 -13.76 -0.53 -3.46
C ALA A 61 -12.34 -0.48 -4.03
N SER A 62 -12.21 -0.74 -5.32
CA SER A 62 -11.00 -0.42 -6.09
C SER A 62 -11.32 -0.26 -7.56
N GLU A 63 -10.52 0.56 -8.24
CA GLU A 63 -10.56 0.78 -9.67
C GLU A 63 -9.14 0.71 -10.24
N GLY A 64 -9.01 0.21 -11.48
CA GLY A 64 -7.71 0.12 -12.15
C GLY A 64 -6.75 -0.93 -11.59
N LEU A 65 -7.15 -1.72 -10.60
CA LEU A 65 -6.42 -2.90 -10.13
C LEU A 65 -6.87 -4.15 -10.90
N ARG A 66 -5.93 -5.05 -11.18
CA ARG A 66 -6.21 -6.35 -11.79
C ARG A 66 -7.10 -7.24 -10.93
N TRP A 67 -6.81 -7.28 -9.63
CA TRP A 67 -7.64 -8.00 -8.66
C TRP A 67 -8.33 -6.99 -7.75
N SER A 68 -9.66 -6.95 -7.79
CA SER A 68 -10.43 -6.05 -6.94
C SER A 68 -10.21 -6.36 -5.46
N VAL A 69 -10.08 -5.32 -4.64
CA VAL A 69 -10.06 -5.46 -3.17
C VAL A 69 -11.46 -5.33 -2.54
N ALA A 70 -12.47 -4.98 -3.34
CA ALA A 70 -13.83 -4.72 -2.86
C ALA A 70 -14.43 -5.98 -2.21
N GLY A 71 -14.99 -5.81 -1.00
CA GLY A 71 -15.63 -6.89 -0.23
C GLY A 71 -14.65 -7.85 0.45
N LEU A 72 -13.33 -7.65 0.33
CA LEU A 72 -12.35 -8.53 0.93
C LEU A 72 -12.02 -8.13 2.37
N ASP A 73 -11.96 -9.11 3.26
CA ASP A 73 -11.43 -8.95 4.61
C ASP A 73 -9.94 -9.32 4.64
N PHE A 74 -9.10 -8.39 5.09
CA PHE A 74 -7.67 -8.54 5.23
C PHE A 74 -7.27 -8.52 6.70
N ALA A 75 -6.32 -9.37 7.09
CA ALA A 75 -5.73 -9.32 8.43
C ALA A 75 -4.37 -10.05 8.45
N PRO A 76 -3.44 -9.66 9.35
CA PRO A 76 -2.26 -10.47 9.65
C PRO A 76 -2.67 -11.91 10.03
N GLY A 77 -1.98 -12.92 9.49
CA GLY A 77 -2.30 -14.33 9.74
C GLY A 77 -3.53 -14.87 9.00
N ALA A 78 -4.21 -14.04 8.21
CA ALA A 78 -5.33 -14.43 7.36
C ALA A 78 -5.06 -14.04 5.90
N ARG A 79 -5.99 -13.31 5.25
CA ARG A 79 -5.85 -12.87 3.87
C ARG A 79 -4.99 -11.61 3.75
N VAL A 80 -4.11 -11.61 2.77
CA VAL A 80 -3.30 -10.46 2.33
C VAL A 80 -3.53 -10.18 0.84
N GLY A 81 -3.19 -8.98 0.36
CA GLY A 81 -3.36 -8.54 -1.03
C GLY A 81 -2.03 -8.30 -1.74
N THR A 82 -1.08 -9.23 -1.61
CA THR A 82 0.28 -9.09 -2.16
C THR A 82 0.32 -9.40 -3.66
N SER A 83 1.17 -8.66 -4.39
CA SER A 83 1.43 -8.84 -5.83
C SER A 83 0.24 -8.58 -6.77
N ASN A 84 -0.55 -7.54 -6.49
CA ASN A 84 -1.53 -7.00 -7.43
C ASN A 84 -0.84 -6.25 -8.59
N ALA A 85 -1.58 -5.89 -9.62
CA ALA A 85 -1.09 -5.13 -10.76
C ALA A 85 -2.05 -3.99 -11.12
N ALA A 86 -1.49 -2.89 -11.62
CA ALA A 86 -2.26 -1.84 -12.27
C ALA A 86 -2.72 -2.33 -13.66
N ASP A 87 -4.02 -2.39 -13.91
CA ASP A 87 -4.57 -2.64 -15.26
C ASP A 87 -4.96 -1.33 -15.98
N ALA A 88 -4.99 -0.20 -15.26
CA ALA A 88 -5.22 1.13 -15.80
C ALA A 88 -4.22 2.15 -15.27
N ALA A 89 -4.09 3.28 -15.99
CA ALA A 89 -3.16 4.35 -15.62
C ALA A 89 -3.48 4.97 -14.25
N ARG A 90 -4.76 5.04 -13.89
CA ARG A 90 -5.20 5.50 -12.57
C ARG A 90 -5.68 4.30 -11.76
N VAL A 91 -5.07 4.12 -10.60
CA VAL A 91 -5.40 3.04 -9.66
C VAL A 91 -5.95 3.65 -8.38
N SER A 92 -7.01 3.08 -7.83
CA SER A 92 -7.55 3.50 -6.54
C SER A 92 -7.97 2.32 -5.67
N ALA A 93 -7.94 2.51 -4.36
CA ALA A 93 -8.44 1.57 -3.37
C ALA A 93 -9.08 2.33 -2.20
N ARG A 94 -10.17 1.77 -1.66
CA ARG A 94 -10.82 2.25 -0.45
C ARG A 94 -10.80 1.18 0.63
N PHE A 95 -10.51 1.58 1.85
CA PHE A 95 -10.46 0.75 3.04
C PHE A 95 -11.31 1.34 4.14
N ASP A 96 -11.86 0.50 5.01
CA ASP A 96 -12.72 0.93 6.12
C ASP A 96 -11.95 1.62 7.26
N ARG A 97 -10.67 1.28 7.46
CA ARG A 97 -9.81 1.86 8.50
C ARG A 97 -8.32 1.85 8.11
N PRO A 98 -7.48 2.68 8.75
CA PRO A 98 -6.03 2.59 8.59
C PRO A 98 -5.50 1.23 9.06
N GLY A 99 -4.43 0.76 8.43
CA GLY A 99 -3.87 -0.56 8.74
C GLY A 99 -3.30 -1.30 7.53
N MET A 100 -3.48 -0.75 6.33
CA MET A 100 -2.98 -1.32 5.09
C MET A 100 -1.67 -0.64 4.68
N VAL A 101 -0.62 -1.42 4.45
CA VAL A 101 0.61 -0.94 3.81
C VAL A 101 0.46 -1.12 2.31
N ALA A 102 0.66 -0.03 1.55
CA ALA A 102 0.83 -0.11 0.11
C ALA A 102 2.33 -0.25 -0.21
N LEU A 103 2.67 -1.17 -1.10
CA LEU A 103 4.00 -1.30 -1.69
C LEU A 103 3.92 -1.11 -3.19
N LEU A 104 4.78 -0.24 -3.71
CA LEU A 104 4.93 0.05 -5.14
C LEU A 104 6.39 -0.13 -5.52
N GLU A 105 6.65 -0.36 -6.81
CA GLU A 105 8.02 -0.32 -7.33
C GLU A 105 8.65 1.05 -7.08
N ARG A 106 9.94 1.07 -6.76
CA ARG A 106 10.66 2.29 -6.35
C ARG A 106 10.60 3.41 -7.38
N ARG A 107 10.54 3.07 -8.67
CA ARG A 107 10.39 4.07 -9.76
C ARG A 107 9.14 4.94 -9.60
N PHE A 108 8.12 4.47 -8.87
CA PHE A 108 6.91 5.22 -8.54
C PHE A 108 7.01 6.02 -7.23
N LEU A 109 8.20 6.30 -6.71
CA LEU A 109 8.37 7.11 -5.50
C LEU A 109 7.64 8.46 -5.59
N VAL A 110 7.70 9.14 -6.74
CA VAL A 110 6.98 10.40 -6.93
C VAL A 110 5.47 10.19 -6.83
N ALA A 111 4.91 9.20 -7.53
CA ALA A 111 3.48 8.88 -7.44
C ALA A 111 3.05 8.49 -6.02
N ALA A 112 3.90 7.78 -5.27
CA ALA A 112 3.68 7.47 -3.86
C ALA A 112 3.58 8.75 -3.00
N LEU A 113 4.53 9.68 -3.17
CA LEU A 113 4.53 10.95 -2.44
C LEU A 113 3.31 11.82 -2.78
N GLU A 114 2.93 11.91 -4.05
CA GLU A 114 1.73 12.61 -4.50
C GLU A 114 0.45 11.98 -3.90
N SER A 115 0.37 10.65 -3.86
CA SER A 115 -0.79 9.92 -3.32
C SER A 115 -1.05 10.16 -1.82
N LEU A 116 -0.04 10.70 -1.10
CA LEU A 116 -0.12 11.00 0.33
C LEU A 116 -0.40 12.48 0.60
N ARG A 117 -0.46 13.34 -0.42
CA ARG A 117 -0.84 14.74 -0.22
C ARG A 117 -2.33 14.79 0.15
N THR A 118 -2.66 15.40 1.29
CA THR A 118 -4.03 15.88 1.54
C THR A 118 -4.30 17.00 0.54
N PRO A 119 -5.52 17.12 -0.02
CA PRO A 119 -5.93 18.34 -0.68
C PRO A 119 -5.74 19.58 0.22
#